data_AF-Q6XIX4-F1
#
_entry.id   AF-Q6XIX4-F1
#
_cell.length_a   1.000
_cell.length_b   1.000
_cell.length_c   1.000
_cell.angle_alpha   90.00
_cell.angle_beta   90.00
_cell.angle_gamma   90.00
#
_symmetry.space_group_name_H-M   'P 1'
#
loop_
_entity.id
_entity.type
_entity.pdbx_description
1 polymer ?
#
loop_
_entity_poly.entity_id
_entity_poly.type
_entity_poly.pdbx_seq_one_letter_code
_entity_poly.pdbx_strand_id
1 'polypeptide(L)'
;VAPDASEGLHRNWRILPYEGTEEQFIQLARKRISDLVQETFQRQARTKEQNPQADAWVFPLLEMGQIGIHHDSVVTKRLLSNCVSGSRLKLATGYFNLTQEYMDTLTHKCLAQCSILMAHPNANGFQGAKGP
;
A
#
# COMPACT_ATOMS: atom_id res chain seq x y z
N VAL A 1 -20.36 -21.23 23.82
CA VAL A 1 -19.08 -20.58 23.47
C VAL A 1 -18.64 -21.22 22.17
N ALA A 2 -18.65 -20.49 21.06
CA ALA A 2 -18.16 -21.02 19.80
C ALA A 2 -16.67 -21.36 19.97
N PRO A 3 -16.16 -22.44 19.35
CA PRO A 3 -14.73 -22.70 19.37
C PRO A 3 -14.06 -21.48 18.72
N ASP A 4 -13.11 -20.89 19.43
CA ASP A 4 -12.26 -19.83 18.89
C ASP A 4 -11.80 -20.29 17.51
N ALA A 5 -12.03 -19.47 16.48
CA ALA A 5 -11.37 -19.69 15.20
C ALA A 5 -9.88 -19.83 15.55
N SER A 6 -9.26 -20.95 15.16
CA SER A 6 -7.85 -21.20 15.46
C SER A 6 -7.01 -20.23 14.62
N GLU A 7 -6.98 -18.98 15.02
CA GLU A 7 -6.17 -17.94 14.43
C GLU A 7 -4.71 -18.25 14.81
N GLY A 8 -3.99 -18.80 13.85
CA GLY A 8 -2.61 -19.20 14.02
C GLY A 8 -1.84 -18.97 12.73
N LEU A 9 -0.53 -18.79 12.85
CA LEU A 9 0.34 -18.70 11.69
C LEU A 9 0.28 -20.03 10.91
N HIS A 10 0.46 -19.93 9.59
CA HIS A 10 0.40 -21.09 8.71
C HIS A 10 1.32 -22.21 9.24
N ARG A 11 0.87 -23.47 9.21
CA ARG A 11 1.60 -24.66 9.74
C ARG A 11 3.06 -24.84 9.28
N ASN A 12 3.45 -24.22 8.16
CA ASN A 12 4.84 -24.19 7.67
C ASN A 12 5.65 -22.98 8.19
N TRP A 13 5.11 -22.24 9.15
CA TRP A 13 5.74 -21.10 9.81
C TRP A 13 6.24 -21.55 11.17
N ARG A 14 7.56 -21.50 11.37
CA ARG A 14 8.22 -22.07 12.55
C ARG A 14 8.77 -21.02 13.52
N ILE A 15 8.69 -19.74 13.17
CA ILE A 15 9.25 -18.64 13.96
C ILE A 15 8.10 -17.84 14.54
N LEU A 16 7.57 -18.23 15.69
CA LEU A 16 6.43 -17.49 16.26
C LEU A 16 6.88 -16.09 16.71
N PRO A 17 6.08 -15.02 16.47
CA PRO A 17 6.43 -13.65 16.85
C PRO A 17 6.80 -13.50 18.33
N TYR A 18 6.25 -14.38 19.18
CA TYR A 18 6.40 -14.37 20.63
C TYR A 18 7.33 -15.48 21.19
N GLU A 19 7.82 -16.40 20.34
CA GLU A 19 8.76 -17.47 20.78
C GLU A 19 10.13 -17.39 20.09
N GLY A 20 10.23 -16.77 18.91
CA GLY A 20 11.48 -16.45 18.23
C GLY A 20 11.93 -15.01 18.46
N THR A 21 13.04 -14.58 17.85
CA THR A 21 13.41 -13.16 17.89
C THR A 21 12.61 -12.36 16.86
N GLU A 22 12.25 -11.12 17.22
CA GLU A 22 11.57 -10.17 16.33
C GLU A 22 12.32 -10.03 14.99
N GLU A 23 13.65 -9.93 15.04
CA GLU A 23 14.50 -9.81 13.86
C GLU A 23 14.38 -11.04 12.94
N GLN A 24 14.41 -12.24 13.50
CA GLN A 24 14.24 -13.48 12.72
C GLN A 24 12.86 -13.55 12.07
N PHE A 25 11.82 -13.13 12.80
CA PHE A 25 10.46 -13.05 12.26
C PHE A 25 10.39 -12.04 11.10
N ILE A 26 10.87 -10.82 11.31
CA ILE A 26 10.89 -9.75 10.30
C ILE A 26 11.64 -10.21 9.05
N GLN A 27 12.83 -10.78 9.19
CA GLN A 27 13.63 -11.23 8.06
C GLN A 27 12.94 -12.34 7.27
N LEU A 28 12.37 -13.35 7.95
CA LEU A 28 11.66 -14.43 7.28
C LEU A 28 10.38 -13.94 6.59
N ALA A 29 9.61 -13.07 7.25
CA ALA A 29 8.38 -12.48 6.71
C ALA A 29 8.68 -11.65 5.47
N ARG A 30 9.64 -10.73 5.58
CA ARG A 30 10.10 -9.89 4.48
C ARG A 30 10.53 -10.74 3.29
N LYS A 31 11.33 -11.79 3.52
CA LYS A 31 11.80 -12.68 2.47
C LYS A 31 10.64 -13.36 1.75
N ARG A 32 9.77 -14.07 2.48
CA ARG A 32 8.64 -14.80 1.87
C ARG A 32 7.71 -13.90 1.07
N ILE A 33 7.42 -12.72 1.60
CA ILE A 33 6.53 -11.76 0.97
C ILE A 33 7.20 -11.16 -0.27
N SER A 34 8.49 -10.84 -0.19
CA SER A 34 9.26 -10.31 -1.32
C SER A 34 9.39 -11.34 -2.45
N ASP A 35 9.61 -12.62 -2.12
CA ASP A 35 9.64 -13.73 -3.09
C ASP A 35 8.29 -13.85 -3.84
N LEU A 36 7.17 -13.82 -3.12
CA LEU A 36 5.82 -13.87 -3.69
C LEU A 36 5.53 -12.66 -4.61
N VAL A 37 5.90 -11.45 -4.16
CA VAL A 37 5.71 -10.22 -4.92
C VAL A 37 6.55 -10.26 -6.20
N GLN A 38 7.80 -10.72 -6.11
CA GLN A 38 8.69 -10.84 -7.26
C GLN A 38 8.17 -11.84 -8.31
N GLU A 39 7.70 -13.02 -7.86
CA GLU A 39 7.06 -14.01 -8.74
C GLU A 39 5.82 -13.40 -9.43
N THR A 40 5.02 -12.64 -8.68
CA THR A 40 3.82 -11.99 -9.20
C THR A 40 4.16 -10.96 -10.26
N PHE A 41 5.18 -10.12 -10.07
CA PHE A 41 5.63 -9.17 -11.09
C PHE A 41 6.16 -9.85 -12.35
N GLN A 42 6.89 -10.96 -12.20
CA GLN A 42 7.36 -11.74 -13.36
C GLN A 42 6.18 -12.31 -14.17
N ARG A 43 5.14 -12.83 -13.50
CA ARG A 43 3.92 -13.28 -14.18
C ARG A 43 3.23 -12.13 -14.90
N GLN A 44 3.08 -10.97 -14.25
CA GLN A 44 2.44 -9.81 -14.87
C GLN A 44 3.21 -9.26 -16.06
N ALA A 45 4.54 -9.28 -16.03
CA ALA A 45 5.36 -8.87 -17.17
C ALA A 45 5.06 -9.73 -18.42
N ARG A 46 4.90 -11.05 -18.24
CA ARG A 46 4.50 -11.97 -19.33
C ARG A 46 3.09 -11.67 -19.81
N THR A 47 2.15 -11.43 -18.89
CA THR A 47 0.77 -11.05 -19.25
C THR A 47 0.73 -9.75 -20.06
N LYS A 48 1.58 -8.78 -19.73
CA LYS A 48 1.73 -7.55 -20.49
C LYS A 48 2.17 -7.80 -21.94
N GLU A 49 3.16 -8.65 -22.14
CA GLU A 49 3.63 -9.02 -23.49
C GLU A 49 2.55 -9.75 -24.30
N GLN A 50 1.73 -10.58 -23.63
CA GLN A 50 0.65 -11.33 -24.26
C GLN A 50 -0.58 -10.48 -24.61
N ASN A 51 -0.73 -9.29 -24.02
CA ASN A 51 -1.89 -8.44 -24.19
C ASN A 51 -1.48 -7.02 -24.66
N PRO A 52 -0.89 -6.88 -25.87
CA PRO A 52 -0.40 -5.59 -26.36
C PRO A 52 -1.50 -4.56 -26.63
N GLN A 53 -2.77 -5.01 -26.72
CA GLN A 53 -3.93 -4.14 -26.95
C GLN A 53 -4.66 -3.75 -25.65
N ALA A 54 -4.13 -4.11 -24.48
CA ALA A 54 -4.72 -3.71 -23.21
C ALA A 54 -4.66 -2.18 -23.04
N ASP A 55 -5.78 -1.58 -22.63
CA ASP A 55 -5.93 -0.16 -22.35
C ASP A 55 -5.80 0.18 -20.85
N ALA A 56 -5.75 -0.84 -20.00
CA ALA A 56 -5.60 -0.72 -18.55
C ALA A 56 -4.53 -1.69 -18.00
N TRP A 57 -3.77 -1.19 -17.01
CA TRP A 57 -2.71 -1.95 -16.33
C TRP A 57 -2.96 -2.00 -14.83
N VAL A 58 -2.81 -3.18 -14.23
CA VAL A 58 -2.98 -3.39 -12.78
C VAL A 58 -1.63 -3.74 -12.15
N PHE A 59 -1.21 -2.95 -11.16
CA PHE A 59 0.05 -3.14 -10.44
C PHE A 59 -0.24 -3.48 -8.96
N PRO A 60 0.20 -4.64 -8.46
CA PRO A 60 0.05 -5.00 -7.06
C PRO A 60 1.16 -4.30 -6.26
N LEU A 61 0.77 -3.31 -5.46
CA LEU A 61 1.67 -2.58 -4.58
C LEU A 61 1.51 -3.08 -3.14
N LEU A 62 2.56 -2.92 -2.33
CA LEU A 62 2.59 -3.42 -0.96
C LEU A 62 3.31 -2.44 -0.02
N GLU A 63 2.70 -2.19 1.13
CA GLU A 63 3.27 -1.43 2.24
C GLU A 63 3.22 -2.28 3.51
N MET A 64 4.38 -2.61 4.07
CA MET A 64 4.50 -3.32 5.35
C MET A 64 5.71 -2.77 6.11
N GLY A 65 5.56 -1.56 6.65
CA GLY A 65 6.66 -0.83 7.29
C GLY A 65 7.33 -1.57 8.45
N GLN A 66 6.57 -2.35 9.23
CA GLN A 66 7.11 -3.14 10.35
C GLN A 66 8.13 -4.21 9.91
N ILE A 67 8.07 -4.65 8.66
CA ILE A 67 9.06 -5.57 8.07
C ILE A 67 9.93 -4.89 7.01
N GLY A 68 9.86 -3.54 6.92
CA GLY A 68 10.67 -2.69 6.07
C GLY A 68 10.35 -2.78 4.57
N ILE A 69 9.10 -3.10 4.20
CA ILE A 69 8.63 -3.06 2.81
C ILE A 69 7.86 -1.74 2.60
N HIS A 70 8.35 -0.92 1.67
CA HIS A 70 7.82 0.43 1.38
C HIS A 70 7.47 0.63 -0.10
N HIS A 71 7.00 -0.42 -0.78
CA HIS A 71 6.85 -0.39 -2.23
C HIS A 71 5.74 0.56 -2.67
N ASP A 72 4.57 0.46 -2.04
CA ASP A 72 3.43 1.34 -2.33
C ASP A 72 3.77 2.80 -2.10
N SER A 73 4.40 3.11 -0.96
CA SER A 73 4.68 4.50 -0.63
C SER A 73 5.66 5.16 -1.60
N VAL A 74 6.68 4.42 -2.05
CA VAL A 74 7.63 4.85 -3.08
C VAL A 74 6.96 5.05 -4.43
N VAL A 75 6.10 4.11 -4.85
CA VAL A 75 5.40 4.21 -6.14
C VAL A 75 4.42 5.38 -6.15
N THR A 76 3.61 5.53 -5.10
CA THR A 76 2.68 6.65 -4.94
C THR A 76 3.43 7.98 -5.02
N LYS A 77 4.52 8.16 -4.27
CA LYS A 77 5.35 9.37 -4.36
C LYS A 77 5.84 9.64 -5.79
N ARG A 78 6.32 8.60 -6.49
CA ARG A 78 6.79 8.74 -7.87
C ARG A 78 5.68 9.10 -8.84
N LEU A 79 4.48 8.54 -8.70
CA LEU A 79 3.33 8.91 -9.51
C LEU A 79 2.97 10.38 -9.30
N LEU A 80 2.93 10.84 -8.05
CA LEU A 80 2.65 12.23 -7.72
C LEU A 80 3.72 13.18 -8.25
N SER A 81 5.01 12.83 -8.14
CA SER A 81 6.12 13.70 -8.55
C SER A 81 6.40 13.70 -10.06
N ASN A 82 5.96 12.67 -10.79
CA ASN A 82 6.23 12.50 -12.23
C ASN A 82 4.95 12.61 -13.07
N CYS A 83 3.93 13.30 -12.56
CA CYS A 83 2.76 13.64 -13.36
C CYS A 83 3.19 14.43 -14.61
N VAL A 84 2.59 14.10 -15.75
CA VAL A 84 2.84 14.82 -17.01
C VAL A 84 2.39 16.27 -16.87
N SER A 85 3.21 17.22 -17.31
CA SER A 85 2.87 18.65 -17.24
C SER A 85 1.55 18.95 -17.94
N GLY A 86 0.67 19.71 -17.28
CA GLY A 86 -0.65 20.06 -17.79
C GLY A 86 -1.70 18.94 -17.73
N SER A 87 -1.34 17.75 -17.21
CA SER A 87 -2.31 16.70 -16.93
C SER A 87 -3.19 17.02 -15.71
N ARG A 88 -4.17 16.16 -15.43
CA ARG A 88 -5.09 16.31 -14.29
C ARG A 88 -4.92 15.15 -13.33
N LEU A 89 -4.66 15.46 -12.07
CA LEU A 89 -4.61 14.48 -11.00
C LEU A 89 -5.86 14.63 -10.13
N LYS A 90 -6.64 13.56 -9.98
CA LYS A 90 -7.85 13.53 -9.14
C LYS A 90 -7.61 12.56 -7.99
N LEU A 91 -7.58 13.07 -6.77
CA LEU A 91 -7.43 12.26 -5.56
C LEU A 91 -8.74 12.25 -4.78
N ALA A 92 -9.13 11.08 -4.28
CA ALA A 92 -10.26 10.93 -3.37
C ALA A 92 -9.78 10.29 -2.08
N THR A 93 -10.17 10.84 -0.92
CA THR A 93 -9.79 10.28 0.38
C THR A 93 -10.91 10.42 1.41
N GLY A 94 -11.09 9.39 2.24
CA GLY A 94 -12.00 9.45 3.40
C GLY A 94 -11.48 10.37 4.50
N TYR A 95 -10.16 10.51 4.63
CA TYR A 95 -9.51 11.42 5.58
C TYR A 95 -8.36 12.11 4.89
N PHE A 96 -8.31 13.43 4.97
CA PHE A 96 -7.17 14.18 4.44
C PHE A 96 -5.98 14.11 5.41
N ASN A 97 -5.45 12.90 5.59
CA ASN A 97 -4.30 12.58 6.44
C ASN A 97 -3.10 12.16 5.58
N LEU A 98 -2.76 12.99 4.59
CA LEU A 98 -1.57 12.76 3.77
C LEU A 98 -0.31 12.93 4.63
N THR A 99 0.69 12.10 4.39
CA THR A 99 2.01 12.28 5.01
C THR A 99 2.62 13.61 4.54
N GLN A 100 3.52 14.19 5.35
CA GLN A 100 4.23 15.41 4.96
C GLN A 100 4.94 15.23 3.60
N GLU A 101 5.52 14.06 3.37
CA GLU A 101 6.18 13.74 2.10
C GLU A 101 5.23 13.82 0.90
N TYR A 102 3.98 13.36 1.04
CA TYR A 102 2.99 13.46 -0.04
C TYR A 102 2.47 14.87 -0.22
N MET A 103 2.27 15.60 0.88
CA MET A 103 1.91 17.01 0.83
C MET A 103 2.99 17.81 0.08
N ASP A 104 4.25 17.68 0.47
CA ASP A 104 5.38 18.37 -0.18
C ASP A 104 5.52 17.97 -1.66
N THR A 105 5.28 16.69 -1.97
CA THR A 105 5.32 16.23 -3.35
C THR A 105 4.20 16.84 -4.19
N LEU A 106 2.99 16.92 -3.65
CA LEU A 106 1.84 17.54 -4.32
C LEU A 106 2.00 19.04 -4.51
N THR A 107 2.54 19.76 -3.51
CA THR A 107 2.64 21.22 -3.54
C THR A 107 3.86 21.72 -4.31
N HIS A 108 4.96 20.97 -4.34
CA HIS A 108 6.23 21.46 -4.89
C HIS A 108 6.75 20.70 -6.10
N LYS A 109 6.31 19.46 -6.34
CA LYS A 109 6.88 18.59 -7.40
C LYS A 109 5.86 18.15 -8.45
N CYS A 110 4.59 18.08 -8.10
CA CYS A 110 3.54 17.67 -9.03
C CYS A 110 3.31 18.76 -10.09
N LEU A 111 3.39 18.36 -11.37
CA LEU A 111 3.15 19.25 -12.51
C LEU A 111 1.72 19.17 -13.07
N ALA A 112 0.87 18.35 -12.46
CA ALA A 112 -0.55 18.24 -12.84
C ALA A 112 -1.41 19.26 -12.10
N GLN A 113 -2.54 19.61 -12.71
CA GLN A 113 -3.63 20.26 -11.99
C GLN A 113 -4.26 19.25 -11.03
N CYS A 114 -3.96 19.40 -9.74
CA CYS A 114 -4.48 18.52 -8.70
C CYS A 114 -5.88 18.96 -8.25
N SER A 115 -6.79 18.00 -8.06
CA SER A 115 -8.05 18.22 -7.36
C SER A 115 -8.27 17.10 -6.36
N ILE A 116 -8.60 17.48 -5.13
CA ILE A 116 -8.74 16.55 -4.01
C ILE A 116 -10.20 16.58 -3.54
N LEU A 117 -10.85 15.43 -3.61
CA LEU A 117 -12.14 15.19 -3.00
C LEU A 117 -11.91 14.52 -1.64
N MET A 118 -12.34 15.17 -0.57
CA MET A 118 -12.26 14.61 0.78
C MET A 118 -13.64 14.54 1.42
N ALA A 119 -13.84 13.55 2.29
CA ALA A 119 -15.07 13.47 3.06
C ALA A 119 -15.19 14.67 4.01
N HIS A 120 -16.43 15.16 4.17
CA HIS A 120 -16.72 16.17 5.19
C HIS A 120 -16.44 15.58 6.59
N PRO A 121 -15.94 16.34 7.58
CA PRO A 121 -15.71 15.83 8.94
C PRO A 121 -16.93 15.14 9.55
N ASN A 122 -18.14 15.55 9.16
CA ASN A 122 -19.37 14.93 9.65
C ASN A 122 -19.71 13.57 9.04
N ALA A 123 -19.03 13.17 7.97
CA ALA A 123 -19.17 11.83 7.38
C ALA A 123 -18.21 10.81 8.02
N ASN A 124 -17.44 11.23 9.03
CA ASN A 124 -16.55 10.36 9.78
C ASN A 124 -17.37 9.42 10.68
N GLY A 125 -17.24 8.09 10.49
CA GLY A 125 -17.95 7.09 11.30
C GLY A 125 -17.60 7.09 12.79
N PHE A 126 -16.52 7.76 13.18
CA PHE A 126 -16.12 7.98 14.58
C PHE A 126 -16.55 9.34 15.13
N GLN A 127 -17.28 10.15 14.36
CA GLN A 127 -17.74 11.45 14.85
C GLN A 127 -18.68 11.26 16.05
N GLY A 128 -18.26 11.78 17.22
CA GLY A 128 -19.02 11.64 18.47
C GLY A 128 -18.83 10.28 19.16
N ALA A 129 -17.97 9.40 18.64
CA ALA A 129 -17.58 8.20 19.36
C ALA A 129 -16.83 8.58 20.65
N LYS A 130 -17.27 8.04 21.78
CA LYS A 130 -16.48 8.07 23.01
C LYS A 130 -15.37 7.04 22.85
N GLY A 131 -14.12 7.44 23.10
CA GLY A 131 -13.01 6.49 23.14
C GLY A 131 -13.24 5.40 24.21
N PRO A 132 -12.46 4.31 24.19
CA PRO A 132 -12.47 3.33 25.27
C PRO A 132 -12.11 3.95 26.63
#